data_AF-M8AWY3-F1
#
_entry.id   AF-M8AWY3-F1
#
_cell.length_a   1.000
_cell.length_b   1.000
_cell.length_c   1.000
_cell.angle_alpha   90.00
_cell.angle_beta   90.00
_cell.angle_gamma   90.00
#
_symmetry.space_group_name_H-M   'P 1'
#
loop_
_entity.id
_entity.type
_entity.pdbx_description
1 polymer ?
#
loop_
_entity_poly.entity_id
_entity_poly.type
_entity_poly.pdbx_seq_one_letter_code
_entity_poly.pdbx_strand_id
1 'polypeptide(L)'
;MPSPVMTGRHNINSSLQFNSFYSEEKIAAKVEHLKKTFRWSDAEVGIALSKLAPVLTRSNQMLESKSEFLISEVGFEPAYIAHHPALLTYSLEGRIIPRDRTGRREARCGPAVLTVLATSSHCHVGQDIREVVGVAARWPEPEKKHLMRGDTRERHGREREQHGATQRRVGARERRGEGTTTRGRGAVARGCATDREVVPLKNLVANGLPPSNDDVTQDVTSLCKSLTETCLGPFRRLLAELNDPATGHPPVTCVVADIIMDFSMEAARELGLPYVQLWTSSAVSYVGVRHYRLLFDRGLAPIKDIKQLTNEYLDTPVDDVPGMQNMRFRDFPTFIRSPASDDYMLHFALGIAERAVGASAMIVNTFDDLEGEALAAMEALGLPKVYTIGPLHLLAPSSSISMSLWKQEEECLPWLDGKEVGSVMYVNFGSITVMTNEQLLEFAWGLAKSGNHFLWIIRPDLVKGDTAVLPPEFSAETVERGLVASWCPQQQVLNHPAVGAFLTHSGWNSTLESMCGGVPVISWPFFADQQTNCRYQCKEWGVGMEIDTDVRRDAVADLITELMEGENGKVMKKKAQEWREKAVRATKPGGSSHRNFDALIHDVLAPSRSG
;
A
#
# COMPACT_ATOMS: atom_id res chain seq x y z
N MET A 1 -14.31 25.59 54.44
CA MET A 1 -13.35 25.28 53.36
C MET A 1 -12.49 24.10 53.80
N PRO A 2 -12.67 22.91 53.19
CA PRO A 2 -11.67 21.86 53.23
C PRO A 2 -11.06 21.59 51.83
N SER A 3 -9.89 20.96 51.87
CA SER A 3 -8.83 20.80 50.86
C SER A 3 -9.20 20.15 49.51
N PRO A 4 -8.57 20.53 48.38
CA PRO A 4 -8.82 19.97 47.05
C PRO A 4 -8.03 18.67 46.83
N VAL A 5 -8.50 17.54 47.38
CA VAL A 5 -7.92 16.20 47.11
C VAL A 5 -8.99 15.18 46.66
N MET A 6 -10.25 15.58 46.51
CA MET A 6 -11.36 14.63 46.23
C MET A 6 -12.11 14.85 44.90
N THR A 7 -11.49 15.42 43.87
CA THR A 7 -12.13 15.57 42.54
C THR A 7 -11.56 14.65 41.45
N GLY A 8 -10.50 13.87 41.73
CA GLY A 8 -9.91 12.94 40.77
C GLY A 8 -10.45 11.50 40.78
N ARG A 9 -11.33 11.13 41.73
CA ARG A 9 -11.76 9.73 41.93
C ARG A 9 -13.01 9.29 41.16
N HIS A 10 -13.71 10.18 40.47
CA HIS A 10 -14.96 9.82 39.77
C HIS A 10 -14.80 9.55 38.27
N ASN A 11 -13.67 9.90 37.65
CA ASN A 11 -13.39 9.59 36.24
C ASN A 11 -12.47 8.37 36.03
N ILE A 12 -12.17 7.60 37.08
CA ILE A 12 -11.34 6.37 36.98
C ILE A 12 -12.20 5.10 36.91
N ASN A 13 -13.52 5.20 37.17
CA ASN A 13 -14.38 4.02 37.30
C ASN A 13 -14.86 3.38 35.98
N SER A 14 -14.86 4.09 34.85
CA SER A 14 -15.16 3.48 33.54
C SER A 14 -13.97 2.73 32.92
N SER A 15 -12.76 2.99 33.42
CA SER A 15 -11.49 2.35 32.99
C SER A 15 -11.08 1.12 33.82
N LEU A 16 -11.89 0.71 34.82
CA LEU A 16 -11.53 -0.38 35.74
C LEU A 16 -11.90 -1.79 35.28
N GLN A 17 -12.65 -1.97 34.19
CA GLN A 17 -12.94 -3.31 33.66
C GLN A 17 -11.77 -3.96 32.90
N PHE A 18 -10.72 -3.21 32.55
CA PHE A 18 -9.49 -3.75 31.92
C PHE A 18 -8.31 -3.96 32.89
N ASN A 19 -8.40 -3.47 34.13
CA ASN A 19 -7.29 -3.42 35.09
C ASN A 19 -7.38 -4.45 36.24
N SER A 20 -8.21 -5.48 36.13
CA SER A 20 -8.42 -6.50 37.18
C SER A 20 -7.18 -7.37 37.51
N PHE A 21 -6.01 -7.08 36.94
CA PHE A 21 -4.75 -7.83 37.11
C PHE A 21 -3.64 -7.08 37.88
N TYR A 22 -3.84 -5.82 38.28
CA TYR A 22 -2.81 -5.02 38.98
C TYR A 22 -3.30 -4.48 40.33
N SER A 23 -2.46 -4.58 41.37
CA SER A 23 -2.71 -3.94 42.66
C SER A 23 -2.52 -2.42 42.57
N GLU A 24 -3.19 -1.66 43.44
CA GLU A 24 -3.04 -0.19 43.52
C GLU A 24 -1.58 0.23 43.67
N GLU A 25 -0.79 -0.53 44.42
CA GLU A 25 0.65 -0.33 44.60
C GLU A 25 1.44 -0.45 43.30
N LYS A 26 1.09 -1.41 42.42
CA LYS A 26 1.74 -1.57 41.11
C LYS A 26 1.39 -0.43 40.17
N ILE A 27 0.16 0.07 40.23
CA ILE A 27 -0.29 1.21 39.43
C ILE A 27 0.45 2.47 39.88
N ALA A 28 0.53 2.73 41.19
CA ALA A 28 1.25 3.88 41.74
C ALA A 28 2.75 3.86 41.37
N ALA A 29 3.41 2.69 41.49
CA ALA A 29 4.80 2.53 41.08
C ALA A 29 5.01 2.81 39.57
N LYS A 30 4.03 2.42 38.74
CA LYS A 30 4.08 2.63 37.30
C LYS A 30 3.88 4.09 36.90
N VAL A 31 2.96 4.78 37.59
CA VAL A 31 2.72 6.22 37.43
C VAL A 31 4.00 7.01 37.75
N GLU A 32 4.66 6.70 38.87
CA GLU A 32 5.93 7.34 39.23
C GLU A 32 7.04 7.04 38.23
N HIS A 33 7.07 5.83 37.68
CA HIS A 33 8.01 5.49 36.61
C HIS A 33 7.78 6.32 35.35
N LEU A 34 6.53 6.50 34.90
CA LEU A 34 6.19 7.33 33.74
C LEU A 34 6.58 8.80 33.95
N LYS A 35 6.30 9.36 35.14
CA LYS A 35 6.70 10.73 35.52
C LYS A 35 8.21 10.92 35.39
N LYS A 36 8.99 9.96 35.91
CA LYS A 36 10.45 10.02 35.87
C LYS A 36 11.00 9.86 34.45
N THR A 37 10.52 8.86 33.72
CA THR A 37 11.04 8.50 32.41
C THR A 37 10.76 9.59 31.38
N PHE A 38 9.52 10.05 31.30
CA PHE A 38 9.11 11.06 30.31
C PHE A 38 9.17 12.50 30.82
N ARG A 39 9.57 12.73 32.08
CA ARG A 39 9.57 14.05 32.74
C ARG A 39 8.19 14.70 32.80
N TRP A 40 7.15 13.89 32.90
CA TRP A 40 5.76 14.35 32.99
C TRP A 40 5.39 14.82 34.39
N SER A 41 4.58 15.87 34.45
CA SER A 41 3.83 16.30 35.62
C SER A 41 2.65 15.35 35.91
N ASP A 42 2.07 15.46 37.11
CA ASP A 42 0.88 14.67 37.48
C ASP A 42 -0.30 14.92 36.52
N ALA A 43 -0.45 16.14 36.02
CA ALA A 43 -1.49 16.49 35.06
C ALA A 43 -1.26 15.80 33.70
N GLU A 44 -0.02 15.79 33.21
CA GLU A 44 0.37 15.13 31.96
C GLU A 44 0.22 13.61 32.04
N VAL A 45 0.56 12.99 33.17
CA VAL A 45 0.31 11.56 33.35
C VAL A 45 -1.19 11.27 33.40
N GLY A 46 -1.98 12.12 34.05
CA GLY A 46 -3.43 12.02 34.03
C GLY A 46 -4.01 12.10 32.61
N ILE A 47 -3.50 13.02 31.79
CA ILE A 47 -3.89 13.15 30.38
C ILE A 47 -3.52 11.88 29.61
N ALA A 48 -2.26 11.42 29.72
CA ALA A 48 -1.77 10.23 29.02
C ALA A 48 -2.59 8.97 29.38
N LEU A 49 -2.88 8.77 30.67
CA LEU A 49 -3.65 7.61 31.15
C LEU A 49 -5.13 7.66 30.77
N SER A 50 -5.72 8.86 30.72
CA SER A 50 -7.11 9.01 30.26
C SER A 50 -7.29 8.67 28.77
N LYS A 51 -6.25 8.90 27.97
CA LYS A 51 -6.23 8.63 26.53
C LYS A 51 -5.75 7.21 26.19
N LEU A 52 -4.82 6.66 26.96
CA LEU A 52 -4.25 5.34 26.71
C LEU A 52 -3.83 4.64 28.02
N ALA A 53 -4.82 4.20 28.80
CA ALA A 53 -4.61 3.39 30.00
C ALA A 53 -3.69 2.16 29.81
N PRO A 54 -3.68 1.46 28.64
CA PRO A 54 -2.77 0.34 28.39
C PRO A 54 -1.27 0.66 28.45
N VAL A 55 -0.85 1.94 28.53
CA VAL A 55 0.56 2.28 28.76
C VAL A 55 1.08 1.68 30.09
N LEU A 56 0.19 1.45 31.07
CA LEU A 56 0.54 0.85 32.36
C LEU A 56 0.97 -0.62 32.25
N THR A 57 0.57 -1.33 31.20
CA THR A 57 0.89 -2.76 31.00
C THR A 57 2.20 -2.97 30.25
N ARG A 58 2.82 -1.91 29.73
CA ARG A 58 4.09 -1.95 28.98
C ARG A 58 5.28 -2.21 29.90
N SER A 59 6.37 -2.80 29.42
CA SER A 59 7.57 -2.99 30.25
C SER A 59 8.30 -1.66 30.50
N ASN A 60 8.94 -1.51 31.68
CA ASN A 60 9.71 -0.30 32.00
C ASN A 60 10.83 -0.07 30.97
N GLN A 61 11.55 -1.13 30.62
CA GLN A 61 12.62 -1.08 29.63
C GLN A 61 12.15 -0.55 28.27
N MET A 62 10.94 -0.94 27.83
CA MET A 62 10.39 -0.43 26.58
C MET A 62 10.08 1.07 26.69
N LEU A 63 9.47 1.49 27.81
CA LEU A 63 9.14 2.90 28.03
C LEU A 63 10.38 3.79 28.10
N GLU A 64 11.46 3.31 28.73
CA GLU A 64 12.76 3.99 28.75
C GLU A 64 13.35 4.14 27.35
N SER A 65 13.39 3.06 26.56
CA SER A 65 13.84 3.09 25.16
C SER A 65 13.04 4.09 24.32
N LYS A 66 11.71 4.08 24.46
CA LYS A 66 10.83 5.01 23.74
C LYS A 66 11.04 6.45 24.16
N SER A 67 11.25 6.69 25.45
CA SER A 67 11.53 8.02 25.95
C SER A 67 12.85 8.57 25.41
N GLU A 68 13.90 7.76 25.41
CA GLU A 68 15.20 8.14 24.86
C GLU A 68 15.07 8.48 23.37
N PHE A 69 14.43 7.61 22.59
CA PHE A 69 14.19 7.83 21.17
C PHE A 69 13.33 9.08 20.90
N LEU A 70 12.14 9.19 21.50
CA LEU A 70 11.20 10.27 21.20
C LEU A 70 11.69 11.64 21.66
N ILE A 71 12.30 11.72 22.84
CA ILE A 71 12.75 13.00 23.41
C ILE A 71 14.14 13.36 22.87
N SER A 72 15.08 12.41 22.84
CA SER A 72 16.49 12.72 22.57
C SER A 72 16.85 12.61 21.09
N GLU A 73 16.27 11.66 20.34
CA GLU A 73 16.59 11.47 18.92
C GLU A 73 15.59 12.19 17.99
N VAL A 74 14.30 12.06 18.26
CA VAL A 74 13.23 12.71 17.48
C VAL A 74 13.07 14.18 17.87
N GLY A 75 13.28 14.52 19.15
CA GLY A 75 13.22 15.88 19.67
C GLY A 75 11.82 16.33 20.11
N PHE A 76 10.91 15.40 20.43
CA PHE A 76 9.59 15.76 20.93
C PHE A 76 9.65 16.27 22.37
N GLU A 77 8.87 17.33 22.61
CA GLU A 77 8.68 17.86 23.95
C GLU A 77 7.94 16.84 24.83
N PRO A 78 8.38 16.59 26.07
CA PRO A 78 7.70 15.74 27.05
C PRO A 78 6.18 15.92 27.10
N ALA A 79 5.71 17.18 27.17
CA ALA A 79 4.30 17.52 27.21
C ALA A 79 3.56 17.01 25.97
N TYR A 80 4.17 17.16 24.79
CA TYR A 80 3.59 16.67 23.55
C TYR A 80 3.38 15.15 23.58
N ILE A 81 4.32 14.38 24.14
CA ILE A 81 4.20 12.93 24.27
C ILE A 81 3.07 12.56 25.25
N ALA A 82 2.86 13.32 26.33
CA ALA A 82 1.75 13.10 27.27
C ALA A 82 0.38 13.30 26.61
N HIS A 83 0.28 14.28 25.72
CA HIS A 83 -0.93 14.53 24.95
C HIS A 83 -1.16 13.51 23.82
N HIS A 84 -0.13 12.73 23.45
CA HIS A 84 -0.14 11.72 22.38
C HIS A 84 0.49 10.39 22.84
N PRO A 85 -0.06 9.73 23.88
CA PRO A 85 0.57 8.57 24.51
C PRO A 85 0.66 7.33 23.60
N ALA A 86 -0.05 7.32 22.47
CA ALA A 86 0.07 6.30 21.42
C ALA A 86 1.46 6.27 20.78
N LEU A 87 2.24 7.36 20.81
CA LEU A 87 3.65 7.36 20.39
C LEU A 87 4.49 6.30 21.11
N LEU A 88 4.11 5.94 22.34
CA LEU A 88 4.79 4.94 23.16
C LEU A 88 4.48 3.49 22.74
N THR A 89 3.48 3.28 21.89
CA THR A 89 3.12 1.95 21.37
C THR A 89 3.61 1.72 19.94
N TYR A 90 4.11 2.76 19.27
CA TYR A 90 4.62 2.69 17.91
C TYR A 90 6.08 2.21 17.83
N SER A 91 6.42 1.49 16.75
CA SER A 91 7.80 1.09 16.42
C SER A 91 8.49 2.13 15.54
N LEU A 92 8.48 3.40 15.98
CA LEU A 92 9.02 4.53 15.22
C LEU A 92 10.54 4.42 14.99
N GLU A 93 11.27 3.80 15.92
CA GLU A 93 12.71 3.54 15.80
C GLU A 93 13.06 2.77 14.52
N GLY A 94 12.21 1.84 14.09
CA GLY A 94 12.41 1.06 12.87
C GLY A 94 11.91 1.74 11.59
N ARG A 95 11.12 2.81 11.71
CA ARG A 95 10.52 3.54 10.59
C ARG A 95 11.31 4.81 10.22
N ILE A 96 11.97 5.44 11.20
CA ILE A 96 12.62 6.74 11.06
C ILE A 96 14.14 6.63 10.89
N ILE A 97 14.78 5.59 11.44
CA ILE A 97 16.25 5.43 11.35
C ILE A 97 16.62 4.58 10.12
N PRO A 98 17.33 5.12 9.12
CA PRO A 98 18.02 4.31 8.14
C PRO A 98 19.13 3.52 8.85
N ARG A 99 19.09 2.19 8.79
CA ARG A 99 20.21 1.37 9.23
C ARG A 99 21.27 1.34 8.12
N ASP A 100 22.11 2.38 8.09
CA ASP A 100 23.43 2.23 7.49
C ASP A 100 24.50 2.90 8.34
N ARG A 101 25.42 2.08 8.84
CA ARG A 101 26.67 2.52 9.45
C ARG A 101 27.71 2.42 8.35
N THR A 102 28.13 3.55 7.78
CA THR A 102 29.55 3.91 7.60
C THR A 102 29.69 5.31 7.02
N GLY A 103 30.76 6.00 7.41
CA GLY A 103 30.89 7.45 7.30
C GLY A 103 31.46 7.97 5.98
N ARG A 104 31.12 9.25 5.76
CA ARG A 104 31.81 10.30 4.96
C ARG A 104 32.51 9.85 3.67
N ARG A 105 31.90 10.23 2.54
CA ARG A 105 32.61 10.82 1.39
C ARG A 105 31.73 11.90 0.75
N GLU A 106 32.31 13.08 0.49
CA GLU A 106 31.70 14.13 -0.34
C GLU A 106 31.53 13.60 -1.77
N ALA A 107 30.29 13.28 -2.15
CA ALA A 107 29.90 12.97 -3.52
C ALA A 107 29.32 14.22 -4.19
N ARG A 108 29.72 14.47 -5.45
CA ARG A 108 29.25 15.60 -6.26
C ARG A 108 27.71 15.60 -6.35
N CYS A 109 27.10 16.78 -6.21
CA CYS A 109 25.65 16.96 -6.14
C CYS A 109 24.94 16.55 -7.45
N GLY A 110 24.18 15.45 -7.42
CA GLY A 110 23.19 15.09 -8.45
C GLY A 110 21.86 15.82 -8.28
N PRO A 111 20.91 15.69 -9.23
CA PRO A 111 19.60 16.34 -9.17
C PRO A 111 18.77 15.84 -7.97
N ALA A 112 17.96 16.73 -7.40
CA ALA A 112 17.05 16.42 -6.29
C ALA A 112 15.61 16.30 -6.81
N VAL A 113 15.02 15.12 -6.65
CA VAL A 113 13.61 14.87 -6.94
C VAL A 113 12.84 15.03 -5.63
N LEU A 114 11.80 15.85 -5.61
CA LEU A 114 10.89 15.92 -4.46
C LEU A 114 9.72 14.97 -4.70
N THR A 115 9.68 13.88 -3.95
CA THR A 115 8.51 13.00 -3.93
C THR A 115 7.51 13.48 -2.88
N VAL A 116 6.22 13.55 -3.22
CA VAL A 116 5.09 13.96 -2.39
C VAL A 116 4.08 12.84 -2.45
N LEU A 117 4.30 11.82 -1.64
CA LEU A 117 3.37 10.71 -1.56
C LEU A 117 2.26 11.12 -0.58
N ALA A 118 1.01 11.06 -1.04
CA ALA A 118 0.00 10.54 -0.13
C ALA A 118 0.42 9.10 0.19
N THR A 119 0.28 8.62 1.42
CA THR A 119 0.47 7.20 1.73
C THR A 119 -0.66 6.37 1.09
N SER A 120 -0.66 6.28 -0.24
CA SER A 120 -1.77 5.81 -1.08
C SER A 120 -1.39 4.50 -1.77
N SER A 121 -1.40 3.45 -0.99
CA SER A 121 -1.90 2.15 -1.46
C SER A 121 -3.09 1.66 -0.63
N HIS A 122 -3.43 2.46 0.36
CA HIS A 122 -4.52 2.31 1.28
C HIS A 122 -5.14 3.69 1.22
N CYS A 123 -6.39 3.83 0.77
CA CYS A 123 -7.16 4.89 1.40
C CYS A 123 -7.10 4.50 2.89
N HIS A 124 -6.31 5.27 3.61
CA HIS A 124 -6.22 5.33 5.03
C HIS A 124 -5.81 6.76 5.24
N VAL A 125 -6.83 7.54 5.55
CA VAL A 125 -6.65 8.78 6.27
C VAL A 125 -6.81 8.47 7.77
N GLY A 126 -6.39 7.27 8.19
CA GLY A 126 -6.53 6.77 9.55
C GLY A 126 -5.29 7.00 10.42
N GLN A 127 -4.13 7.21 9.80
CA GLN A 127 -3.00 7.86 10.48
C GLN A 127 -2.84 9.19 9.76
N ASP A 128 -2.84 10.26 10.53
CA ASP A 128 -2.43 11.60 10.13
C ASP A 128 -1.77 11.65 8.74
N ILE A 129 -2.40 12.35 7.78
CA ILE A 129 -1.57 13.08 6.82
C ILE A 129 -0.95 14.26 7.60
N ARG A 130 -0.06 13.95 8.55
CA ARG A 130 0.87 14.92 9.12
C ARG A 130 2.10 15.04 8.22
N GLU A 131 2.31 14.08 7.32
CA GLU A 131 3.58 13.87 6.65
C GLU A 131 3.43 13.81 5.13
N VAL A 132 3.71 14.93 4.47
CA VAL A 132 4.23 14.92 3.09
C VAL A 132 5.70 14.53 3.19
N VAL A 133 6.02 13.27 2.93
CA VAL A 133 7.42 12.81 2.95
C VAL A 133 8.10 13.28 1.66
N GLY A 134 8.72 14.45 1.72
CA GLY A 134 9.71 14.88 0.74
C GLY A 134 10.94 13.97 0.78
N VAL A 135 11.04 13.00 -0.13
CA VAL A 135 12.31 12.25 -0.27
C VAL A 135 13.16 12.92 -1.33
N ALA A 136 14.20 13.65 -0.93
CA ALA A 136 15.29 14.01 -1.84
C ALA A 136 16.18 12.77 -2.04
N ALA A 137 15.93 12.00 -3.09
CA ALA A 137 16.78 10.88 -3.46
C ALA A 137 17.92 11.35 -4.39
N ARG A 138 19.16 10.94 -4.09
CA ARG A 138 20.32 11.15 -4.96
C ARG A 138 20.37 10.03 -6.01
N TRP A 139 20.39 10.38 -7.30
CA TRP A 139 20.73 9.43 -8.37
C TRP A 139 22.19 9.57 -8.78
N PRO A 140 22.96 8.47 -8.96
CA PRO A 140 24.29 8.55 -9.55
C PRO A 140 24.21 8.99 -11.01
N GLU A 141 25.19 9.80 -11.46
CA GLU A 141 25.34 10.08 -12.90
C GLU A 141 25.58 8.77 -13.67
N PRO A 142 25.04 8.64 -14.90
CA PRO A 142 25.36 7.49 -15.74
C PRO A 142 26.87 7.48 -16.03
N GLU A 143 27.55 6.40 -15.66
CA GLU A 143 28.94 6.18 -16.05
C GLU A 143 29.03 6.28 -17.58
N LYS A 144 29.75 7.29 -18.08
CA LYS A 144 30.25 7.28 -19.44
C LYS A 144 31.16 6.05 -19.55
N LYS A 145 30.64 4.95 -20.09
CA LYS A 145 31.49 3.84 -20.55
C LYS A 145 32.45 4.42 -21.58
N HIS A 146 33.67 4.74 -21.16
CA HIS A 146 34.79 4.91 -22.06
C HIS A 146 35.02 3.54 -22.70
N LEU A 147 34.51 3.41 -23.92
CA LEU A 147 34.85 2.32 -24.82
C LEU A 147 36.36 2.45 -25.11
N MET A 148 37.17 1.74 -24.32
CA MET A 148 38.56 1.51 -24.67
C MET A 148 38.55 0.73 -25.99
N ARG A 149 38.84 1.42 -27.09
CA ARG A 149 39.11 0.81 -28.39
C ARG A 149 40.34 -0.09 -28.22
N GLY A 150 40.10 -1.37 -28.01
CA GLY A 150 41.09 -2.43 -28.18
C GLY A 150 41.31 -2.64 -29.68
N ASP A 151 42.40 -2.09 -30.18
CA ASP A 151 42.91 -2.32 -31.52
C ASP A 151 43.48 -3.74 -31.60
N THR A 152 42.74 -4.67 -32.22
CA THR A 152 43.28 -5.97 -32.62
C THR A 152 42.88 -6.26 -34.06
N ARG A 153 43.85 -6.05 -34.94
CA ARG A 153 43.86 -6.47 -36.35
C ARG A 153 43.61 -7.98 -36.48
N GLU A 154 42.51 -8.37 -37.11
CA GLU A 154 42.34 -9.72 -37.64
C GLU A 154 42.91 -9.81 -39.07
N ARG A 155 43.85 -10.74 -39.24
CA ARG A 155 44.30 -11.25 -40.55
C ARG A 155 43.33 -12.34 -41.02
N HIS A 156 42.96 -12.27 -42.29
CA HIS A 156 42.19 -13.27 -43.02
C HIS A 156 42.89 -14.65 -43.18
N GLY A 157 42.06 -15.69 -43.25
CA GLY A 157 42.28 -16.99 -43.91
C GLY A 157 41.18 -17.99 -43.48
N ARG A 158 40.13 -18.26 -44.28
CA ARG A 158 39.98 -19.44 -45.19
C ARG A 158 40.40 -20.75 -44.50
N GLU A 159 39.57 -21.80 -44.30
CA GLU A 159 38.73 -22.55 -45.24
C GLU A 159 37.90 -23.67 -44.54
N ARG A 160 36.71 -23.98 -45.09
CA ARG A 160 36.03 -25.29 -45.34
C ARG A 160 35.64 -26.30 -44.23
N GLU A 161 34.32 -26.53 -44.18
CA GLU A 161 33.49 -27.77 -44.14
C GLU A 161 34.07 -29.15 -43.74
N GLN A 162 33.36 -29.86 -42.84
CA GLN A 162 32.75 -31.22 -42.99
C GLN A 162 32.16 -31.71 -41.64
N HIS A 163 30.84 -31.95 -41.53
CA HIS A 163 30.12 -33.25 -41.51
C HIS A 163 30.55 -34.30 -40.46
N GLY A 164 29.57 -34.82 -39.69
CA GLY A 164 29.57 -36.23 -39.26
C GLY A 164 29.25 -36.53 -37.79
N ALA A 165 28.19 -37.30 -37.57
CA ALA A 165 27.65 -37.77 -36.28
C ALA A 165 28.53 -38.84 -35.56
N THR A 166 28.25 -39.11 -34.26
CA THR A 166 27.75 -40.41 -33.73
C THR A 166 28.15 -40.71 -32.26
N GLN A 167 27.11 -40.89 -31.42
CA GLN A 167 26.86 -41.79 -30.28
C GLN A 167 27.94 -42.50 -29.39
N ARG A 168 27.61 -42.49 -28.07
CA ARG A 168 27.51 -43.61 -27.06
C ARG A 168 28.73 -44.21 -26.31
N ARG A 169 28.60 -44.23 -24.97
CA ARG A 169 28.79 -45.31 -23.92
C ARG A 169 29.53 -44.78 -22.67
N VAL A 170 28.96 -44.78 -21.45
CA VAL A 170 28.60 -45.83 -20.44
C VAL A 170 29.77 -46.34 -19.58
N GLY A 171 29.64 -46.13 -18.25
CA GLY A 171 30.18 -46.93 -17.13
C GLY A 171 31.55 -46.49 -16.57
N ALA A 172 31.94 -46.69 -15.31
CA ALA A 172 31.28 -47.08 -14.04
C ALA A 172 32.33 -46.90 -12.90
N ARG A 173 31.84 -46.68 -11.67
CA ARG A 173 32.36 -47.14 -10.34
C ARG A 173 33.73 -46.72 -9.74
N GLU A 174 33.59 -46.08 -8.57
CA GLU A 174 34.11 -46.43 -7.21
C GLU A 174 35.59 -46.24 -6.76
N ARG A 175 35.68 -45.46 -5.65
CA ARG A 175 36.45 -45.61 -4.39
C ARG A 175 37.76 -44.84 -4.15
N ARG A 176 37.62 -43.89 -3.20
CA ARG A 176 38.43 -43.55 -2.00
C ARG A 176 39.95 -43.37 -2.12
N GLY A 177 40.39 -42.17 -1.72
CA GLY A 177 41.71 -41.88 -1.16
C GLY A 177 41.76 -40.43 -0.66
N GLU A 178 41.99 -40.24 0.63
CA GLU A 178 42.13 -38.96 1.32
C GLU A 178 43.35 -38.17 0.82
N GLY A 179 43.26 -36.84 0.83
CA GLY A 179 44.38 -35.96 0.50
C GLY A 179 43.98 -34.48 0.50
N THR A 180 44.17 -33.83 1.65
CA THR A 180 44.12 -32.38 1.85
C THR A 180 44.89 -31.60 0.78
N THR A 181 44.27 -30.56 0.19
CA THR A 181 44.93 -29.26 -0.10
C THR A 181 43.92 -28.22 -0.56
N THR A 182 44.17 -26.99 -0.10
CA THR A 182 43.40 -25.77 -0.23
C THR A 182 43.67 -25.04 -1.55
N ARG A 183 42.60 -24.56 -2.22
CA ARG A 183 42.43 -23.26 -2.93
C ARG A 183 41.55 -23.39 -4.19
N GLY A 184 40.72 -22.36 -4.39
CA GLY A 184 40.30 -21.93 -5.73
C GLY A 184 38.82 -22.07 -6.07
N ARG A 185 37.91 -21.47 -5.28
CA ARG A 185 36.55 -21.19 -5.79
C ARG A 185 36.59 -19.99 -6.73
N GLY A 186 36.14 -20.21 -7.96
CA GLY A 186 35.96 -19.20 -8.99
C GLY A 186 35.02 -18.10 -8.54
N ALA A 187 35.42 -16.87 -8.86
CA ALA A 187 34.67 -15.66 -8.60
C ALA A 187 33.46 -15.59 -9.54
N VAL A 188 32.26 -15.72 -8.98
CA VAL A 188 31.03 -15.19 -9.58
C VAL A 188 31.03 -13.69 -9.31
N ALA A 189 30.94 -12.89 -10.37
CA ALA A 189 30.94 -11.44 -10.31
C ALA A 189 29.81 -10.95 -9.39
N ARG A 190 30.20 -10.32 -8.27
CA ARG A 190 29.29 -9.56 -7.41
C ARG A 190 28.98 -8.24 -8.12
N GLY A 191 27.72 -8.06 -8.51
CA GLY A 191 27.20 -6.74 -8.87
C GLY A 191 27.35 -5.80 -7.67
N CYS A 192 27.93 -4.63 -7.91
CA CYS A 192 28.17 -3.60 -6.92
C CYS A 192 26.82 -3.04 -6.44
N ALA A 193 26.54 -3.14 -5.14
CA ALA A 193 25.46 -2.41 -4.50
C ALA A 193 25.81 -0.92 -4.53
N THR A 194 25.01 -0.12 -5.21
CA THR A 194 25.16 1.35 -5.19
C THR A 194 24.55 1.89 -3.91
N ASP A 195 25.37 2.57 -3.11
CA ASP A 195 24.95 3.31 -1.91
C ASP A 195 23.85 4.33 -2.28
N ARG A 196 22.63 4.12 -1.76
CA ARG A 196 21.53 5.08 -1.84
C ARG A 196 21.46 5.82 -0.52
N GLU A 197 22.00 7.03 -0.47
CA GLU A 197 21.83 7.89 0.68
C GLU A 197 20.44 8.53 0.62
N VAL A 198 19.50 8.01 1.42
CA VAL A 198 18.18 8.62 1.65
C VAL A 198 18.36 9.62 2.78
N VAL A 199 18.27 10.92 2.49
CA VAL A 199 18.23 11.96 3.53
C VAL A 199 16.75 12.18 3.89
N PRO A 200 16.30 11.83 5.10
CA PRO A 200 14.93 12.16 5.52
C PRO A 200 14.83 13.68 5.66
N LEU A 201 14.02 14.34 4.84
CA LEU A 201 13.67 15.73 5.08
C LEU A 201 12.62 15.79 6.19
N LYS A 202 12.96 16.44 7.30
CA LYS A 202 12.11 16.64 8.49
C LYS A 202 11.08 17.77 8.31
N ASN A 203 10.53 17.97 7.11
CA ASN A 203 9.63 19.11 6.87
C ASN A 203 8.22 18.63 6.51
N LEU A 204 7.35 18.68 7.52
CA LEU A 204 6.00 18.15 7.53
C LEU A 204 4.99 19.23 7.09
N VAL A 205 4.12 18.91 6.12
CA VAL A 205 2.97 19.76 5.75
C VAL A 205 1.73 19.23 6.43
N ALA A 206 1.15 20.02 7.34
CA ALA A 206 -0.10 19.67 8.03
C ALA A 206 -1.29 19.63 7.05
N ASN A 207 -2.16 18.62 7.19
CA ASN A 207 -3.38 18.45 6.38
C ASN A 207 -4.53 19.41 6.72
N GLY A 208 -4.40 20.27 7.74
CA GLY A 208 -5.41 21.28 8.11
C GLY A 208 -6.63 20.76 8.89
N LEU A 209 -6.70 19.47 9.23
CA LEU A 209 -7.82 18.88 9.97
C LEU A 209 -7.60 18.87 11.51
N PRO A 210 -8.67 18.93 12.34
CA PRO A 210 -8.56 18.77 13.79
C PRO A 210 -8.10 17.34 14.18
N PRO A 211 -7.48 17.15 15.35
CA PRO A 211 -6.97 15.83 15.77
C PRO A 211 -8.09 14.78 15.84
N SER A 212 -7.93 13.66 15.12
CA SER A 212 -8.78 12.47 15.22
C SER A 212 -8.10 11.38 16.05
N ASN A 213 -8.84 10.34 16.46
CA ASN A 213 -8.24 9.14 17.03
C ASN A 213 -7.42 8.41 15.95
N ASP A 214 -6.20 7.96 16.28
CA ASP A 214 -5.22 7.38 15.34
C ASP A 214 -5.59 5.96 14.85
N ASP A 215 -6.61 5.35 15.47
CA ASP A 215 -7.13 4.02 15.11
C ASP A 215 -8.49 4.12 14.36
N VAL A 216 -8.86 5.31 13.88
CA VAL A 216 -10.14 5.54 13.20
C VAL A 216 -9.92 6.18 11.84
N THR A 217 -10.49 5.59 10.80
CA THR A 217 -10.52 6.13 9.45
C THR A 217 -11.14 7.55 9.43
N GLN A 218 -10.40 8.58 8.99
CA GLN A 218 -10.99 9.92 8.76
C GLN A 218 -11.95 9.90 7.57
N ASP A 219 -12.93 10.80 7.60
CA ASP A 219 -13.87 10.99 6.50
C ASP A 219 -13.13 11.43 5.21
N VAL A 220 -13.24 10.60 4.16
CA VAL A 220 -12.53 10.78 2.89
C VAL A 220 -12.86 12.13 2.24
N THR A 221 -14.14 12.53 2.30
CA THR A 221 -14.60 13.80 1.70
C THR A 221 -13.96 15.00 2.39
N SER A 222 -13.93 14.99 3.72
CA SER A 222 -13.33 16.05 4.54
C SER A 222 -11.84 16.19 4.28
N LEU A 223 -11.11 15.08 4.12
CA LEU A 223 -9.70 15.14 3.74
C LEU A 223 -9.53 15.78 2.35
N CYS A 224 -10.23 15.27 1.33
CA CYS A 224 -10.05 15.78 -0.03
C CYS A 224 -10.35 17.29 -0.12
N LYS A 225 -11.32 17.79 0.66
CA LYS A 225 -11.56 19.22 0.84
C LYS A 225 -10.36 19.92 1.46
N SER A 226 -9.88 19.42 2.59
CA SER A 226 -8.76 20.03 3.32
C SER A 226 -7.48 20.08 2.49
N LEU A 227 -7.16 19.02 1.74
CA LEU A 227 -6.01 19.00 0.82
C LEU A 227 -6.11 20.11 -0.23
N THR A 228 -7.31 20.29 -0.81
CA THR A 228 -7.56 21.30 -1.83
C THR A 228 -7.47 22.71 -1.26
N GLU A 229 -8.02 22.93 -0.07
CA GLU A 229 -8.17 24.27 0.51
C GLU A 229 -6.93 24.75 1.28
N THR A 230 -6.16 23.84 1.88
CA THR A 230 -5.18 24.20 2.90
C THR A 230 -3.73 23.89 2.54
N CYS A 231 -3.46 22.91 1.68
CA CYS A 231 -2.09 22.38 1.53
C CYS A 231 -1.21 23.16 0.54
N LEU A 232 -1.78 23.93 -0.39
CA LEU A 232 -1.00 24.67 -1.40
C LEU A 232 -0.02 25.68 -0.78
N GLY A 233 -0.49 26.51 0.16
CA GLY A 233 0.33 27.53 0.82
C GLY A 233 1.51 26.94 1.62
N PRO A 234 1.27 25.98 2.52
CA PRO A 234 2.33 25.21 3.17
C PRO A 234 3.30 24.55 2.20
N PHE A 235 2.82 23.95 1.11
CA PHE A 235 3.67 23.28 0.14
C PHE A 235 4.59 24.26 -0.63
N ARG A 236 4.09 25.45 -0.98
CA ARG A 236 4.92 26.54 -1.52
C ARG A 236 6.05 26.94 -0.57
N ARG A 237 5.76 27.04 0.74
CA ARG A 237 6.80 27.36 1.75
C ARG A 237 7.85 26.26 1.85
N LEU A 238 7.43 25.01 1.82
CA LEU A 238 8.35 23.87 1.79
C LEU A 238 9.28 23.94 0.57
N LEU A 239 8.73 24.17 -0.63
CA LEU A 239 9.53 24.32 -1.84
C LEU A 239 10.52 25.49 -1.75
N ALA A 240 10.10 26.63 -1.18
CA ALA A 240 10.97 27.77 -0.98
C ALA A 240 12.12 27.45 -0.01
N GLU A 241 11.84 26.75 1.08
CA GLU A 241 12.85 26.32 2.05
C GLU A 241 13.84 25.32 1.45
N LEU A 242 13.35 24.30 0.73
CA LEU A 242 14.19 23.31 0.06
C LEU A 242 15.09 23.92 -1.02
N ASN A 243 14.63 25.00 -1.64
CA ASN A 243 15.38 25.73 -2.66
C ASN A 243 16.27 26.84 -2.09
N ASP A 244 16.21 27.12 -0.78
CA ASP A 244 17.06 28.11 -0.14
C ASP A 244 18.51 27.59 -0.06
N PRO A 245 19.47 28.21 -0.75
CA PRO A 245 20.87 27.80 -0.69
C PRO A 245 21.46 27.74 0.72
N ALA A 246 20.89 28.50 1.68
CA ALA A 246 21.32 28.52 3.08
C ALA A 246 21.08 27.19 3.81
N THR A 247 20.14 26.36 3.34
CA THR A 247 19.87 25.04 3.93
C THR A 247 20.91 23.99 3.54
N GLY A 248 21.73 24.26 2.52
CA GLY A 248 22.69 23.30 1.98
C GLY A 248 22.05 22.15 1.19
N HIS A 249 20.73 22.21 0.94
CA HIS A 249 20.04 21.25 0.09
C HIS A 249 20.24 21.58 -1.40
N PRO A 250 20.37 20.57 -2.27
CA PRO A 250 20.27 20.78 -3.72
C PRO A 250 18.87 21.28 -4.08
N PRO A 251 18.74 22.20 -5.05
CA PRO A 251 17.44 22.70 -5.47
C PRO A 251 16.57 21.58 -6.03
N VAL A 252 15.27 21.66 -5.78
CA VAL A 252 14.26 20.75 -6.31
C VAL A 252 14.25 20.88 -7.84
N THR A 253 14.35 19.74 -8.52
CA THR A 253 14.40 19.67 -9.99
C THR A 253 13.17 19.00 -10.60
N CYS A 254 12.34 18.35 -9.80
CA CYS A 254 11.11 17.69 -10.21
C CYS A 254 10.21 17.47 -8.98
N VAL A 255 8.90 17.53 -9.17
CA VAL A 255 7.90 17.13 -8.17
C VAL A 255 7.19 15.86 -8.65
N VAL A 256 7.26 14.79 -7.87
CA VAL A 256 6.49 13.56 -8.09
C VAL A 256 5.39 13.51 -7.03
N ALA A 257 4.12 13.48 -7.38
CA ALA A 257 3.05 13.51 -6.37
C ALA A 257 1.89 12.56 -6.66
N ASP A 258 1.26 12.04 -5.61
CA ASP A 258 -0.01 11.32 -5.75
C ASP A 258 -1.09 12.21 -6.38
N ILE A 259 -1.98 11.63 -7.20
CA ILE A 259 -3.03 12.36 -7.90
C ILE A 259 -3.97 13.17 -6.98
N ILE A 260 -4.22 12.71 -5.75
CA ILE A 260 -5.11 13.45 -4.83
C ILE A 260 -4.43 14.70 -4.25
N MET A 261 -3.10 14.79 -4.35
CA MET A 261 -2.28 15.92 -3.93
C MET A 261 -2.13 16.95 -5.06
N ASP A 262 -3.16 17.12 -5.87
CA ASP A 262 -3.18 17.94 -7.09
C ASP A 262 -2.74 19.40 -6.87
N PHE A 263 -2.93 19.97 -5.66
CA PHE A 263 -2.40 21.29 -5.31
C PHE A 263 -0.89 21.44 -5.59
N SER A 264 -0.13 20.34 -5.50
CA SER A 264 1.31 20.32 -5.75
C SER A 264 1.68 20.64 -7.21
N MET A 265 0.76 20.38 -8.16
CA MET A 265 0.96 20.69 -9.58
C MET A 265 1.05 22.20 -9.81
N GLU A 266 0.20 22.98 -9.14
CA GLU A 266 0.23 24.44 -9.26
C GLU A 266 1.56 25.00 -8.77
N ALA A 267 2.03 24.55 -7.60
CA ALA A 267 3.30 24.99 -7.04
C ALA A 267 4.51 24.57 -7.90
N ALA A 268 4.48 23.36 -8.49
CA ALA A 268 5.52 22.93 -9.43
C ALA A 268 5.55 23.82 -10.69
N ARG A 269 4.36 24.15 -11.23
CA ARG A 269 4.20 25.00 -12.42
C ARG A 269 4.74 26.41 -12.18
N GLU A 270 4.50 26.99 -11.01
CA GLU A 270 5.03 28.33 -10.65
C GLU A 270 6.55 28.41 -10.68
N LEU A 271 7.21 27.30 -10.36
CA LEU A 271 8.67 27.17 -10.36
C LEU A 271 9.22 26.63 -11.70
N GLY A 272 8.35 26.37 -12.69
CA GLY A 272 8.74 25.78 -13.97
C GLY A 272 9.31 24.36 -13.84
N LEU A 273 8.92 23.63 -12.80
CA LEU A 273 9.43 22.28 -12.51
C LEU A 273 8.61 21.21 -13.27
N PRO A 274 9.26 20.16 -13.78
CA PRO A 274 8.57 18.94 -14.19
C PRO A 274 7.71 18.38 -13.07
N TYR A 275 6.47 18.01 -13.40
CA TYR A 275 5.51 17.44 -12.48
C TYR A 275 5.12 16.04 -12.93
N VAL A 276 5.38 15.03 -12.09
CA VAL A 276 5.04 13.63 -12.37
C VAL A 276 3.92 13.21 -11.45
N GLN A 277 2.83 12.73 -12.02
CA GLN A 277 1.69 12.29 -11.23
C GLN A 277 1.75 10.78 -10.99
N LEU A 278 1.53 10.36 -9.76
CA LEU A 278 1.39 8.95 -9.38
C LEU A 278 -0.10 8.61 -9.26
N TRP A 279 -0.56 7.72 -10.13
CA TRP A 279 -1.89 7.12 -10.05
C TRP A 279 -1.80 5.79 -9.29
N THR A 280 -2.54 5.71 -8.18
CA THR A 280 -2.43 4.62 -7.21
C THR A 280 -3.57 3.59 -7.28
N SER A 281 -4.43 3.73 -8.30
CA SER A 281 -5.46 2.76 -8.66
C SER A 281 -5.14 2.12 -10.03
N SER A 282 -6.05 1.32 -10.58
CA SER A 282 -5.92 0.65 -11.87
C SER A 282 -5.98 1.64 -13.03
N ALA A 283 -5.30 1.35 -14.15
CA ALA A 283 -5.42 2.17 -15.35
C ALA A 283 -6.87 2.19 -15.86
N VAL A 284 -7.58 1.06 -15.72
CA VAL A 284 -9.00 0.97 -16.07
C VAL A 284 -9.86 1.92 -15.23
N SER A 285 -9.63 2.04 -13.92
CA SER A 285 -10.42 2.96 -13.09
C SER A 285 -10.19 4.42 -13.46
N TYR A 286 -8.97 4.79 -13.86
CA TYR A 286 -8.69 6.13 -14.39
C TYR A 286 -9.56 6.41 -15.62
N VAL A 287 -9.59 5.48 -16.58
CA VAL A 287 -10.43 5.57 -17.78
C VAL A 287 -11.91 5.67 -17.39
N GLY A 288 -12.36 4.89 -16.41
CA GLY A 288 -13.70 4.95 -15.86
C GLY A 288 -14.08 6.33 -15.31
N VAL A 289 -13.20 6.97 -14.53
CA VAL A 289 -13.41 8.34 -14.03
C VAL A 289 -13.45 9.36 -15.18
N ARG A 290 -12.55 9.24 -16.16
CA ARG A 290 -12.52 10.13 -17.33
C ARG A 290 -13.78 10.04 -18.19
N HIS A 291 -14.47 8.91 -18.16
CA HIS A 291 -15.75 8.71 -18.84
C HIS A 291 -16.98 9.16 -18.04
N TYR A 292 -16.83 9.82 -16.89
CA TYR A 292 -17.99 10.41 -16.21
C TYR A 292 -18.76 11.41 -17.08
N ARG A 293 -18.06 12.20 -17.92
CA ARG A 293 -18.73 13.10 -18.88
C ARG A 293 -19.57 12.34 -19.90
N LEU A 294 -19.07 11.20 -20.40
CA LEU A 294 -19.85 10.30 -21.28
C LEU A 294 -21.14 9.83 -20.59
N LEU A 295 -21.07 9.49 -19.29
CA LEU A 295 -22.23 9.08 -18.51
C LEU A 295 -23.22 10.23 -18.29
N PHE A 296 -22.73 11.46 -18.14
CA PHE A 296 -23.57 12.66 -18.10
C PHE A 296 -24.29 12.91 -19.43
N ASP A 297 -23.56 12.85 -20.55
CA ASP A 297 -24.12 13.09 -21.88
C ASP A 297 -25.19 12.05 -22.26
N ARG A 298 -25.04 10.82 -21.76
CA ARG A 298 -26.02 9.73 -21.93
C ARG A 298 -27.19 9.81 -20.93
N GLY A 299 -27.20 10.76 -20.01
CA GLY A 299 -28.25 10.92 -19.01
C GLY A 299 -28.30 9.81 -17.96
N LEU A 300 -27.20 9.06 -17.78
CA LEU A 300 -27.07 8.02 -16.75
C LEU A 300 -26.63 8.60 -15.40
N ALA A 301 -26.01 9.79 -15.41
CA ALA A 301 -25.59 10.50 -14.22
C ALA A 301 -25.73 12.03 -14.41
N PRO A 302 -25.73 12.82 -13.31
CA PRO A 302 -25.94 12.38 -11.94
C PRO A 302 -27.31 11.69 -11.83
N ILE A 303 -27.44 10.74 -10.89
CA ILE A 303 -28.72 10.07 -10.67
C ILE A 303 -29.71 11.07 -10.05
N LYS A 304 -31.01 10.82 -10.15
CA LYS A 304 -32.03 11.75 -9.61
C LYS A 304 -32.30 11.53 -8.12
N ASP A 305 -32.29 10.27 -7.70
CA ASP A 305 -32.59 9.82 -6.35
C ASP A 305 -31.80 8.52 -6.10
N ILE A 306 -31.33 8.30 -4.87
CA ILE A 306 -30.65 7.06 -4.48
C ILE A 306 -31.51 5.81 -4.76
N LYS A 307 -32.84 5.93 -4.72
CA LYS A 307 -33.81 4.88 -5.05
C LYS A 307 -33.73 4.44 -6.52
N GLN A 308 -33.13 5.24 -7.39
CA GLN A 308 -32.88 4.88 -8.78
C GLN A 308 -31.82 3.78 -8.90
N LEU A 309 -30.95 3.59 -7.90
CA LEU A 309 -29.90 2.56 -7.89
C LEU A 309 -30.45 1.15 -7.60
N THR A 310 -31.48 0.75 -8.35
CA THR A 310 -31.96 -0.64 -8.38
C THR A 310 -30.96 -1.52 -9.12
N ASN A 311 -31.03 -2.84 -8.92
CA ASN A 311 -30.21 -3.78 -9.69
C ASN A 311 -30.41 -3.61 -11.20
N GLU A 312 -31.64 -3.40 -11.66
CA GLU A 312 -31.96 -3.13 -13.07
C GLU A 312 -31.23 -1.90 -13.60
N TYR A 313 -31.26 -0.78 -12.86
CA TYR A 313 -30.57 0.44 -13.28
C TYR A 313 -29.05 0.28 -13.25
N LEU A 314 -28.53 -0.34 -12.19
CA LEU A 314 -27.11 -0.66 -12.02
C LEU A 314 -26.59 -1.59 -13.13
N ASP A 315 -27.43 -2.50 -13.63
CA ASP A 315 -27.11 -3.39 -14.75
C ASP A 315 -27.30 -2.77 -16.13
N THR A 316 -27.69 -1.49 -16.23
CA THR A 316 -27.78 -0.78 -17.51
C THR A 316 -26.46 -0.90 -18.28
N PRO A 317 -26.46 -1.50 -19.47
CA PRO A 317 -25.27 -1.57 -20.32
C PRO A 317 -24.79 -0.18 -20.71
N VAL A 318 -23.48 0.02 -20.66
CA VAL A 318 -22.80 1.22 -21.14
C VAL A 318 -21.87 0.78 -22.26
N ASP A 319 -22.46 0.63 -23.46
CA ASP A 319 -21.74 0.16 -24.64
C ASP A 319 -20.83 1.25 -25.22
N ASP A 320 -19.87 0.86 -26.06
CA ASP A 320 -18.97 1.77 -26.78
C ASP A 320 -18.20 2.75 -25.87
N VAL A 321 -17.66 2.26 -24.76
CA VAL A 321 -16.81 3.04 -23.84
C VAL A 321 -15.34 2.84 -24.24
N PRO A 322 -14.65 3.87 -24.76
CA PRO A 322 -13.27 3.72 -25.20
C PRO A 322 -12.35 3.22 -24.08
N GLY A 323 -11.68 2.09 -24.28
CA GLY A 323 -10.77 1.48 -23.30
C GLY A 323 -11.45 0.64 -22.21
N MET A 324 -12.78 0.44 -22.26
CA MET A 324 -13.49 -0.40 -21.31
C MET A 324 -14.51 -1.30 -22.01
N GLN A 325 -14.42 -2.62 -21.80
CA GLN A 325 -15.25 -3.59 -22.53
C GLN A 325 -16.45 -4.08 -21.70
N ASN A 326 -17.62 -4.11 -22.34
CA ASN A 326 -18.85 -4.70 -21.81
C ASN A 326 -19.19 -4.20 -20.39
N MET A 327 -19.13 -2.88 -20.21
CA MET A 327 -19.35 -2.24 -18.91
C MET A 327 -20.83 -2.04 -18.66
N ARG A 328 -21.24 -2.15 -17.39
CA ARG A 328 -22.53 -1.69 -16.89
C ARG A 328 -22.33 -0.44 -16.04
N PHE A 329 -23.41 0.30 -15.77
CA PHE A 329 -23.33 1.48 -14.90
C PHE A 329 -22.72 1.15 -13.51
N ARG A 330 -23.01 -0.03 -12.96
CA ARG A 330 -22.42 -0.53 -11.70
C ARG A 330 -20.93 -0.85 -11.75
N ASP A 331 -20.35 -0.93 -12.92
CA ASP A 331 -18.94 -1.28 -13.07
C ASP A 331 -18.05 -0.02 -13.09
N PHE A 332 -18.64 1.18 -13.18
CA PHE A 332 -17.92 2.47 -13.08
C PHE A 332 -17.63 2.85 -11.62
N PRO A 333 -16.56 3.65 -11.39
CA PRO A 333 -16.21 4.07 -10.05
C PRO A 333 -17.36 4.80 -9.34
N THR A 334 -17.55 4.55 -8.05
CA THR A 334 -18.85 4.80 -7.39
C THR A 334 -19.21 6.27 -7.19
N PHE A 335 -18.26 7.19 -7.28
CA PHE A 335 -18.54 8.61 -7.08
C PHE A 335 -19.59 9.14 -8.09
N ILE A 336 -19.73 8.50 -9.25
CA ILE A 336 -20.76 8.82 -10.26
C ILE A 336 -22.21 8.54 -9.81
N ARG A 337 -22.38 7.75 -8.75
CA ARG A 337 -23.69 7.31 -8.25
C ARG A 337 -24.30 8.30 -7.25
N SER A 338 -23.76 9.52 -7.15
CA SER A 338 -24.35 10.54 -6.28
C SER A 338 -25.59 11.16 -6.92
N PRO A 339 -26.69 11.35 -6.14
CA PRO A 339 -27.84 12.11 -6.61
C PRO A 339 -27.61 13.62 -6.60
N ALA A 340 -26.57 14.09 -5.92
CA ALA A 340 -26.21 15.49 -5.87
C ALA A 340 -25.39 15.86 -7.11
N SER A 341 -25.92 16.75 -7.95
CA SER A 341 -25.21 17.25 -9.13
C SER A 341 -23.95 18.05 -8.78
N ASP A 342 -23.84 18.52 -7.53
CA ASP A 342 -22.73 19.26 -6.94
C ASP A 342 -21.95 18.40 -5.92
N ASP A 343 -22.08 17.07 -5.98
CA ASP A 343 -21.33 16.17 -5.11
C ASP A 343 -19.83 16.43 -5.19
N TYR A 344 -19.23 16.72 -4.03
CA TYR A 344 -17.84 17.11 -3.95
C TYR A 344 -16.91 16.01 -4.47
N MET A 345 -17.14 14.75 -4.10
CA MET A 345 -16.23 13.65 -4.46
C MET A 345 -16.32 13.30 -5.94
N LEU A 346 -17.51 13.42 -6.54
CA LEU A 346 -17.70 13.31 -7.99
C LEU A 346 -16.85 14.33 -8.74
N HIS A 347 -16.99 15.62 -8.39
CA HIS A 347 -16.27 16.71 -9.06
C HIS A 347 -14.77 16.71 -8.73
N PHE A 348 -14.40 16.33 -7.51
CA PHE A 348 -13.02 16.18 -7.11
C PHE A 348 -12.32 15.09 -7.94
N ALA A 349 -12.89 13.88 -8.01
CA ALA A 349 -12.32 12.77 -8.76
C ALA A 349 -12.21 13.08 -10.26
N LEU A 350 -13.26 13.64 -10.86
CA LEU A 350 -13.23 14.05 -12.26
C LEU A 350 -12.20 15.17 -12.49
N GLY A 351 -12.17 16.16 -11.61
CA GLY A 351 -11.27 17.31 -11.69
C GLY A 351 -9.79 16.92 -11.64
N ILE A 352 -9.38 16.08 -10.68
CA ILE A 352 -7.98 15.61 -10.59
C ILE A 352 -7.60 14.74 -11.81
N ALA A 353 -8.52 13.89 -12.28
CA ALA A 353 -8.27 13.04 -13.44
C ALA A 353 -8.12 13.86 -14.73
N GLU A 354 -8.91 14.92 -14.92
CA GLU A 354 -8.81 15.82 -16.07
C GLU A 354 -7.55 16.69 -16.01
N ARG A 355 -7.17 17.20 -14.84
CA ARG A 355 -5.94 18.01 -14.68
C ARG A 355 -4.66 17.23 -14.95
N ALA A 356 -4.71 15.89 -14.84
CA ALA A 356 -3.56 15.02 -15.10
C ALA A 356 -2.95 15.17 -16.51
N VAL A 357 -3.70 15.67 -17.49
CA VAL A 357 -3.16 15.98 -18.83
C VAL A 357 -2.09 17.09 -18.82
N GLY A 358 -2.06 17.92 -17.76
CA GLY A 358 -1.07 18.96 -17.56
C GLY A 358 0.24 18.48 -16.91
N ALA A 359 0.32 17.21 -16.49
CA ALA A 359 1.54 16.65 -15.94
C ALA A 359 2.62 16.43 -17.02
N SER A 360 3.88 16.35 -16.61
CA SER A 360 5.00 15.97 -17.49
C SER A 360 5.01 14.47 -17.79
N ALA A 361 4.54 13.65 -16.86
CA ALA A 361 4.40 12.21 -16.99
C ALA A 361 3.42 11.67 -15.95
N MET A 362 2.91 10.46 -16.19
CA MET A 362 2.13 9.71 -15.19
C MET A 362 2.82 8.39 -14.87
N ILE A 363 2.84 8.01 -13.60
CA ILE A 363 3.28 6.71 -13.10
C ILE A 363 2.04 5.93 -12.70
N VAL A 364 1.97 4.66 -13.13
CA VAL A 364 0.91 3.73 -12.71
C VAL A 364 1.55 2.47 -12.16
N ASN A 365 1.11 2.04 -10.96
CA ASN A 365 1.49 0.73 -10.41
C ASN A 365 0.70 -0.37 -11.13
N THR A 366 1.07 -0.66 -12.37
CA THR A 366 0.53 -1.74 -13.22
C THR A 366 1.60 -2.22 -14.19
N PHE A 367 1.28 -3.16 -15.08
CA PHE A 367 2.18 -3.61 -16.15
C PHE A 367 1.43 -3.77 -17.47
N ASP A 368 2.14 -3.56 -18.58
CA ASP A 368 1.55 -3.45 -19.94
C ASP A 368 0.64 -4.63 -20.31
N ASP A 369 1.06 -5.87 -20.01
CA ASP A 369 0.29 -7.08 -20.35
C ASP A 369 -1.08 -7.17 -19.63
N LEU A 370 -1.28 -6.44 -18.52
CA LEU A 370 -2.50 -6.50 -17.71
C LEU A 370 -3.57 -5.52 -18.18
N GLU A 371 -3.15 -4.29 -18.53
CA GLU A 371 -4.07 -3.16 -18.76
C GLU A 371 -3.80 -2.42 -20.08
N GLY A 372 -3.17 -3.07 -21.07
CA GLY A 372 -2.77 -2.47 -22.35
C GLY A 372 -3.85 -1.64 -23.06
N GLU A 373 -5.10 -2.11 -23.08
CA GLU A 373 -6.21 -1.36 -23.70
C GLU A 373 -6.56 -0.08 -22.94
N ALA A 374 -6.56 -0.14 -21.60
CA ALA A 374 -6.81 1.04 -20.77
C ALA A 374 -5.66 2.05 -20.89
N LEU A 375 -4.41 1.58 -20.99
CA LEU A 375 -3.23 2.44 -21.21
C LEU A 375 -3.29 3.15 -22.56
N ALA A 376 -3.73 2.46 -23.62
CA ALA A 376 -3.95 3.09 -24.93
C ALA A 376 -5.08 4.14 -24.87
N ALA A 377 -6.15 3.86 -24.13
CA ALA A 377 -7.24 4.83 -23.94
C ALA A 377 -6.81 6.04 -23.10
N MET A 378 -5.95 5.86 -22.10
CA MET A 378 -5.32 6.95 -21.35
C MET A 378 -4.57 7.91 -22.26
N GLU A 379 -3.77 7.39 -23.19
CA GLU A 379 -3.07 8.19 -24.20
C GLU A 379 -4.05 8.91 -25.14
N ALA A 380 -5.08 8.21 -25.63
CA ALA A 380 -6.12 8.82 -26.48
C ALA A 380 -6.92 9.92 -25.77
N LEU A 381 -7.02 9.86 -24.44
CA LEU A 381 -7.63 10.88 -23.58
C LEU A 381 -6.71 12.08 -23.29
N GLY A 382 -5.54 12.14 -23.95
CA GLY A 382 -4.61 13.26 -23.92
C GLY A 382 -3.65 13.26 -22.73
N LEU A 383 -3.50 12.13 -22.02
CA LEU A 383 -2.49 12.05 -20.98
C LEU A 383 -1.07 12.13 -21.55
N PRO A 384 -0.11 12.69 -20.79
CA PRO A 384 1.31 12.55 -21.11
C PRO A 384 1.71 11.07 -21.03
N LYS A 385 2.97 10.79 -21.39
CA LYS A 385 3.54 9.43 -21.34
C LYS A 385 3.27 8.76 -19.99
N VAL A 386 2.61 7.61 -20.04
CA VAL A 386 2.28 6.77 -18.89
C VAL A 386 3.36 5.72 -18.71
N TYR A 387 3.98 5.69 -17.54
CA TYR A 387 5.00 4.73 -17.14
C TYR A 387 4.39 3.69 -16.22
N THR A 388 4.20 2.48 -16.74
CA THR A 388 3.79 1.33 -15.95
C THR A 388 5.02 0.76 -15.25
N ILE A 389 5.10 0.93 -13.92
CA ILE A 389 6.26 0.49 -13.11
C ILE A 389 5.88 -0.55 -12.07
N GLY A 390 4.71 -1.18 -12.25
CA GLY A 390 4.19 -2.20 -11.36
C GLY A 390 4.54 -3.63 -11.80
N PRO A 391 4.28 -4.62 -10.94
CA PRO A 391 3.94 -4.46 -9.53
C PRO A 391 5.16 -3.99 -8.73
N LEU A 392 5.02 -2.88 -8.00
CA LEU A 392 6.14 -2.22 -7.29
C LEU A 392 6.88 -3.15 -6.33
N HIS A 393 6.15 -4.02 -5.64
CA HIS A 393 6.71 -4.96 -4.67
C HIS A 393 7.59 -6.07 -5.30
N LEU A 394 7.43 -6.35 -6.60
CA LEU A 394 8.32 -7.23 -7.35
C LEU A 394 9.50 -6.48 -7.99
N LEU A 395 9.26 -5.24 -8.42
CA LEU A 395 10.29 -4.39 -9.03
C LEU A 395 11.33 -3.90 -8.00
N ALA A 396 10.91 -3.63 -6.77
CA ALA A 396 11.74 -3.16 -5.67
C ALA A 396 11.55 -4.00 -4.39
N PRO A 397 11.98 -5.28 -4.37
CA PRO A 397 11.71 -6.21 -3.26
C PRO A 397 12.50 -5.90 -1.97
N SER A 398 13.47 -5.00 -2.01
CA SER A 398 14.48 -4.78 -0.95
C SER A 398 14.29 -3.49 -0.14
N SER A 399 13.14 -2.80 -0.21
CA SER A 399 12.91 -1.67 0.70
C SER A 399 12.68 -2.21 2.11
N SER A 400 13.58 -1.90 3.05
CA SER A 400 13.41 -2.12 4.49
C SER A 400 12.25 -1.32 5.12
N ILE A 401 11.36 -0.78 4.29
CA ILE A 401 10.23 0.06 4.65
C ILE A 401 9.00 -0.84 4.61
N SER A 402 8.46 -1.15 5.78
CA SER A 402 7.16 -1.82 5.87
C SER A 402 6.09 -0.91 5.27
N MET A 403 5.43 -1.37 4.20
CA MET A 403 4.30 -0.65 3.55
C MET A 403 3.00 -0.74 4.36
N SER A 404 3.04 -1.37 5.55
CA SER A 404 1.87 -1.60 6.39
C SER A 404 1.66 -0.47 7.40
N LEU A 405 0.49 0.16 7.33
CA LEU A 405 0.08 1.23 8.23
C LEU A 405 -0.25 0.70 9.64
N TRP A 406 -0.77 -0.52 9.72
CA TRP A 406 -1.13 -1.20 10.96
C TRP A 406 0.00 -2.08 11.48
N LYS A 407 -0.03 -2.31 12.80
CA LYS A 407 0.88 -3.24 13.47
C LYS A 407 0.55 -4.67 13.04
N GLN A 408 1.47 -5.27 12.29
CA GLN A 408 1.35 -6.66 11.84
C GLN A 408 1.48 -7.62 13.02
N GLU A 409 0.61 -8.63 13.04
CA GLU A 409 0.71 -9.75 13.96
C GLU A 409 1.52 -10.87 13.31
N GLU A 410 2.65 -11.20 13.91
CA GLU A 410 3.60 -12.17 13.36
C GLU A 410 3.08 -13.61 13.40
N GLU A 411 2.05 -13.90 14.21
CA GLU A 411 1.46 -15.24 14.35
C GLU A 411 0.74 -15.75 13.09
N CYS A 412 0.40 -14.87 12.15
CA CYS A 412 -0.26 -15.24 10.91
C CYS A 412 0.58 -16.22 10.06
N LEU A 413 1.89 -15.98 9.94
CA LEU A 413 2.76 -16.81 9.09
C LEU A 413 3.03 -18.20 9.72
N PRO A 414 3.42 -18.31 11.01
CA PRO A 414 3.56 -19.61 11.67
C PRO A 414 2.29 -20.44 11.68
N TRP A 415 1.10 -19.81 11.76
CA TRP A 415 -0.15 -20.53 11.65
C TRP A 415 -0.36 -21.13 10.25
N LEU A 416 0.01 -20.38 9.20
CA LEU A 416 -0.06 -20.84 7.81
C LEU A 416 0.96 -21.97 7.51
N ASP A 417 2.14 -21.96 8.13
CA ASP A 417 3.17 -23.00 7.97
C ASP A 417 2.63 -24.41 8.30
N GLY A 418 1.64 -24.49 9.20
CA GLY A 418 1.01 -25.74 9.63
C GLY A 418 -0.15 -26.21 8.75
N LYS A 419 -0.43 -25.56 7.61
CA LYS A 419 -1.60 -25.84 6.75
C LYS A 419 -1.19 -26.42 5.40
N GLU A 420 -2.09 -27.22 4.82
CA GLU A 420 -1.88 -27.84 3.50
C GLU A 420 -1.84 -26.79 2.38
N VAL A 421 -1.11 -27.08 1.31
CA VAL A 421 -0.95 -26.18 0.17
C VAL A 421 -2.31 -25.85 -0.46
N GLY A 422 -2.59 -24.56 -0.61
CA GLY A 422 -3.83 -24.04 -1.20
C GLY A 422 -5.11 -24.39 -0.43
N SER A 423 -5.01 -24.68 0.86
CA SER A 423 -6.15 -25.08 1.71
C SER A 423 -6.78 -23.94 2.51
N VAL A 424 -6.14 -22.77 2.55
CA VAL A 424 -6.55 -21.63 3.38
C VAL A 424 -7.24 -20.56 2.54
N MET A 425 -8.42 -20.13 2.98
CA MET A 425 -9.10 -18.92 2.52
C MET A 425 -8.58 -17.72 3.31
N TYR A 426 -7.87 -16.81 2.65
CA TYR A 426 -7.47 -15.55 3.25
C TYR A 426 -8.61 -14.52 3.12
N VAL A 427 -8.89 -13.74 4.15
CA VAL A 427 -9.98 -12.76 4.16
C VAL A 427 -9.47 -11.42 4.67
N ASN A 428 -9.59 -10.38 3.84
CA ASN A 428 -9.27 -9.01 4.21
C ASN A 428 -10.00 -7.98 3.34
N PHE A 429 -10.77 -7.09 3.96
CA PHE A 429 -11.51 -6.02 3.28
C PHE A 429 -10.77 -4.69 3.25
N GLY A 430 -9.47 -4.71 3.55
CA GLY A 430 -8.62 -3.53 3.51
C GLY A 430 -8.81 -2.61 4.71
N SER A 431 -8.20 -1.44 4.60
CA SER A 431 -8.00 -0.50 5.70
C SER A 431 -9.18 0.43 5.96
N ILE A 432 -10.19 0.47 5.09
CA ILE A 432 -11.25 1.51 5.10
C ILE A 432 -12.66 0.99 4.93
N THR A 433 -12.83 -0.15 4.27
CA THR A 433 -14.15 -0.74 4.06
C THR A 433 -14.79 -0.94 5.42
N VAL A 434 -16.01 -0.45 5.59
CA VAL A 434 -16.79 -0.70 6.80
C VAL A 434 -18.01 -1.52 6.43
N MET A 435 -18.44 -2.37 7.35
CA MET A 435 -19.63 -3.20 7.17
C MET A 435 -20.60 -3.02 8.34
N THR A 436 -21.83 -3.47 8.15
CA THR A 436 -22.78 -3.60 9.25
C THR A 436 -22.42 -4.82 10.09
N ASN A 437 -22.89 -4.86 11.35
CA ASN A 437 -22.74 -6.05 12.17
C ASN A 437 -23.44 -7.27 11.54
N GLU A 438 -24.56 -7.07 10.84
CA GLU A 438 -25.26 -8.13 10.11
C GLU A 438 -24.37 -8.73 9.00
N GLN A 439 -23.73 -7.87 8.18
CA GLN A 439 -22.79 -8.34 7.15
C GLN A 439 -21.60 -9.08 7.75
N LEU A 440 -21.06 -8.59 8.88
CA LEU A 440 -19.98 -9.27 9.61
C LEU A 440 -20.41 -10.69 10.01
N LEU A 441 -21.63 -10.84 10.54
CA LEU A 441 -22.17 -12.14 10.93
C LEU A 441 -22.42 -13.06 9.73
N GLU A 442 -22.91 -12.54 8.61
CA GLU A 442 -23.11 -13.34 7.39
C GLU A 442 -21.78 -13.84 6.82
N PHE A 443 -20.72 -13.02 6.82
CA PHE A 443 -19.38 -13.48 6.47
C PHE A 443 -18.85 -14.53 7.45
N ALA A 444 -18.98 -14.30 8.75
CA ALA A 444 -18.53 -15.23 9.78
C ALA A 444 -19.19 -16.60 9.63
N TRP A 445 -20.52 -16.63 9.56
CA TRP A 445 -21.24 -17.90 9.42
C TRP A 445 -21.05 -18.54 8.04
N GLY A 446 -20.79 -17.76 6.99
CA GLY A 446 -20.40 -18.28 5.68
C GLY A 446 -19.05 -18.98 5.71
N LEU A 447 -18.05 -18.38 6.36
CA LEU A 447 -16.73 -18.98 6.59
C LEU A 447 -16.85 -20.26 7.42
N ALA A 448 -17.59 -20.21 8.52
CA ALA A 448 -17.80 -21.38 9.38
C ALA A 448 -18.45 -22.54 8.62
N LYS A 449 -19.48 -22.24 7.80
CA LYS A 449 -20.23 -23.21 6.99
C LYS A 449 -19.42 -23.81 5.84
N SER A 450 -18.49 -23.04 5.25
CA SER A 450 -17.63 -23.56 4.16
C SER A 450 -16.77 -24.74 4.59
N GLY A 451 -16.44 -24.85 5.88
CA GLY A 451 -15.58 -25.91 6.42
C GLY A 451 -14.10 -25.76 6.06
N ASN A 452 -13.71 -24.79 5.23
CA ASN A 452 -12.32 -24.54 4.88
C ASN A 452 -11.54 -23.89 6.03
N HIS A 453 -10.21 -24.03 6.00
CA HIS A 453 -9.35 -23.24 6.85
C HIS A 453 -9.40 -21.77 6.43
N PHE A 454 -9.35 -20.84 7.38
CA PHE A 454 -9.34 -19.42 7.04
C PHE A 454 -8.44 -18.59 7.95
N LEU A 455 -7.85 -17.55 7.36
CA LEU A 455 -7.18 -16.46 8.07
C LEU A 455 -7.96 -15.18 7.78
N TRP A 456 -8.61 -14.61 8.80
CA TRP A 456 -9.43 -13.41 8.64
C TRP A 456 -8.87 -12.23 9.43
N ILE A 457 -8.60 -11.15 8.69
CA ILE A 457 -8.20 -9.87 9.26
C ILE A 457 -9.44 -9.04 9.63
N ILE A 458 -9.61 -8.80 10.92
CA ILE A 458 -10.70 -7.99 11.47
C ILE A 458 -10.10 -6.82 12.24
N ARG A 459 -10.12 -5.65 11.62
CA ARG A 459 -9.70 -4.41 12.29
C ARG A 459 -10.77 -3.92 13.29
N PRO A 460 -10.38 -3.24 14.39
CA PRO A 460 -11.33 -2.78 15.40
C PRO A 460 -12.46 -1.90 14.85
N ASP A 461 -12.17 -1.05 13.86
CA ASP A 461 -13.09 -0.11 13.21
C ASP A 461 -13.79 -0.70 11.96
N LEU A 462 -13.77 -2.03 11.76
CA LEU A 462 -14.39 -2.66 10.59
C LEU A 462 -15.93 -2.53 10.60
N VAL A 463 -16.55 -2.43 11.78
CA VAL A 463 -18.00 -2.25 11.92
C VAL A 463 -18.34 -0.77 12.04
N LYS A 464 -19.30 -0.31 11.24
CA LYS A 464 -19.69 1.11 11.20
C LYS A 464 -20.16 1.60 12.58
N GLY A 465 -19.36 2.45 13.22
CA GLY A 465 -19.71 3.11 14.48
C GLY A 465 -19.64 2.20 15.71
N ASP A 466 -19.07 1.01 15.60
CA ASP A 466 -18.95 0.04 16.70
C ASP A 466 -17.66 -0.79 16.56
N THR A 467 -17.29 -1.52 17.61
CA THR A 467 -16.19 -2.48 17.53
C THR A 467 -16.67 -3.76 16.84
N ALA A 468 -15.85 -4.33 15.97
CA ALA A 468 -16.15 -5.64 15.40
C ALA A 468 -16.12 -6.72 16.50
N VAL A 469 -17.30 -7.25 16.85
CA VAL A 469 -17.45 -8.33 17.85
C VAL A 469 -18.07 -9.56 17.20
N LEU A 470 -17.29 -10.63 17.13
CA LEU A 470 -17.77 -11.93 16.69
C LEU A 470 -18.44 -12.68 17.86
N PRO A 471 -19.50 -13.47 17.60
CA PRO A 471 -20.20 -14.21 18.64
C PRO A 471 -19.30 -15.33 19.21
N PRO A 472 -19.32 -15.63 20.52
CA PRO A 472 -18.53 -16.72 21.11
C PRO A 472 -18.76 -18.07 20.44
N GLU A 473 -19.97 -18.31 19.95
CA GLU A 473 -20.36 -19.52 19.22
C GLU A 473 -19.57 -19.68 17.93
N PHE A 474 -19.24 -18.58 17.24
CA PHE A 474 -18.39 -18.63 16.05
C PHE A 474 -16.98 -19.08 16.40
N SER A 475 -16.37 -18.49 17.43
CA SER A 475 -15.03 -18.86 17.88
C SER A 475 -14.95 -20.33 18.31
N ALA A 476 -15.97 -20.81 19.02
CA ALA A 476 -16.06 -22.22 19.41
C ALA A 476 -16.21 -23.15 18.20
N GLU A 477 -17.06 -22.77 17.23
CA GLU A 477 -17.29 -23.52 16.01
C GLU A 477 -16.02 -23.61 15.15
N THR A 478 -15.20 -22.56 15.07
CA THR A 478 -14.07 -22.48 14.12
C THR A 478 -12.68 -22.69 14.75
N VAL A 479 -12.59 -23.04 16.04
CA VAL A 479 -11.34 -23.05 16.83
C VAL A 479 -10.18 -23.83 16.19
N GLU A 480 -10.45 -24.93 15.47
CA GLU A 480 -9.41 -25.76 14.86
C GLU A 480 -8.99 -25.29 13.45
N ARG A 481 -9.81 -24.46 12.80
CA ARG A 481 -9.69 -24.13 11.37
C ARG A 481 -9.53 -22.65 11.05
N GLY A 482 -9.88 -21.76 11.98
CA GLY A 482 -9.81 -20.31 11.80
C GLY A 482 -8.70 -19.65 12.61
N LEU A 483 -8.05 -18.64 12.03
CA LEU A 483 -7.30 -17.63 12.75
C LEU A 483 -7.91 -16.26 12.47
N VAL A 484 -8.20 -15.51 13.52
CA VAL A 484 -8.66 -14.11 13.43
C VAL A 484 -7.58 -13.23 14.04
N ALA A 485 -7.08 -12.26 13.27
CA ALA A 485 -6.03 -11.32 13.66
C ALA A 485 -6.46 -9.88 13.35
N SER A 486 -5.89 -8.89 14.04
CA SER A 486 -6.20 -7.49 13.75
C SER A 486 -5.52 -6.98 12.47
N TRP A 487 -4.32 -7.48 12.18
CA TRP A 487 -3.57 -7.17 10.96
C TRP A 487 -2.46 -8.17 10.64
N CYS A 488 -2.05 -8.29 9.38
CA CYS A 488 -1.03 -9.25 8.94
C CYS A 488 -0.07 -8.66 7.87
N PRO A 489 1.10 -9.29 7.64
CA PRO A 489 1.92 -9.01 6.47
C PRO A 489 1.27 -9.59 5.19
N GLN A 490 0.21 -8.92 4.70
CA GLN A 490 -0.66 -9.38 3.61
C GLN A 490 0.11 -9.89 2.39
N GLN A 491 1.13 -9.16 1.92
CA GLN A 491 1.95 -9.60 0.79
C GLN A 491 2.62 -10.96 1.06
N GLN A 492 3.13 -11.20 2.28
CA GLN A 492 3.74 -12.49 2.63
C GLN A 492 2.68 -13.59 2.76
N VAL A 493 1.52 -13.26 3.32
CA VAL A 493 0.35 -14.17 3.40
C VAL A 493 -0.10 -14.60 2.01
N LEU A 494 -0.32 -13.67 1.08
CA LEU A 494 -0.74 -13.98 -0.29
C LEU A 494 0.32 -14.73 -1.11
N ASN A 495 1.60 -14.64 -0.74
CA ASN A 495 2.68 -15.44 -1.31
C ASN A 495 2.88 -16.79 -0.61
N HIS A 496 2.17 -17.06 0.49
CA HIS A 496 2.33 -18.28 1.25
C HIS A 496 1.66 -19.48 0.55
N PRO A 497 2.34 -20.63 0.39
CA PRO A 497 1.80 -21.78 -0.34
C PRO A 497 0.47 -22.31 0.19
N ALA A 498 0.20 -22.16 1.49
CA ALA A 498 -1.06 -22.60 2.10
C ALA A 498 -2.29 -21.80 1.63
N VAL A 499 -2.11 -20.55 1.18
CA VAL A 499 -3.24 -19.71 0.73
C VAL A 499 -3.73 -20.19 -0.63
N GLY A 500 -5.01 -20.58 -0.68
CA GLY A 500 -5.67 -21.09 -1.87
C GLY A 500 -6.53 -20.06 -2.59
N ALA A 501 -7.14 -19.14 -1.84
CA ALA A 501 -8.02 -18.09 -2.34
C ALA A 501 -7.99 -16.86 -1.42
N PHE A 502 -8.50 -15.74 -1.94
CA PHE A 502 -8.58 -14.48 -1.21
C PHE A 502 -9.96 -13.83 -1.33
N LEU A 503 -10.66 -13.66 -0.21
CA LEU A 503 -11.87 -12.86 -0.10
C LEU A 503 -11.52 -11.41 0.19
N THR A 504 -11.86 -10.51 -0.73
CA THR A 504 -11.33 -9.14 -0.76
C THR A 504 -12.36 -8.10 -1.20
N HIS A 505 -12.14 -6.87 -0.77
CA HIS A 505 -12.87 -5.69 -1.23
C HIS A 505 -12.45 -5.20 -2.64
N SER A 506 -11.48 -5.86 -3.31
CA SER A 506 -10.99 -5.47 -4.64
C SER A 506 -10.29 -4.11 -4.73
N GLY A 507 -9.62 -3.68 -3.66
CA GLY A 507 -8.68 -2.57 -3.73
C GLY A 507 -7.47 -2.90 -4.60
N TRP A 508 -6.96 -1.90 -5.35
CA TRP A 508 -5.98 -2.14 -6.42
C TRP A 508 -4.69 -2.84 -5.97
N ASN A 509 -4.12 -2.46 -4.82
CA ASN A 509 -2.89 -3.07 -4.34
C ASN A 509 -3.10 -4.53 -3.92
N SER A 510 -4.21 -4.82 -3.24
CA SER A 510 -4.63 -6.18 -2.92
C SER A 510 -4.85 -7.03 -4.19
N THR A 511 -5.43 -6.45 -5.24
CA THR A 511 -5.57 -7.10 -6.54
C THR A 511 -4.20 -7.46 -7.13
N LEU A 512 -3.25 -6.52 -7.16
CA LEU A 512 -1.89 -6.80 -7.66
C LEU A 512 -1.16 -7.84 -6.80
N GLU A 513 -1.25 -7.76 -5.47
CA GLU A 513 -0.62 -8.75 -4.57
C GLU A 513 -1.19 -10.15 -4.79
N SER A 514 -2.52 -10.27 -4.96
CA SER A 514 -3.18 -11.55 -5.25
C SER A 514 -2.73 -12.12 -6.59
N MET A 515 -2.67 -11.26 -7.62
CA MET A 515 -2.17 -11.63 -8.95
C MET A 515 -0.71 -12.08 -8.92
N CYS A 516 0.13 -11.45 -8.10
CA CYS A 516 1.53 -11.82 -7.92
C CYS A 516 1.72 -13.08 -7.08
N GLY A 517 0.82 -13.35 -6.14
CA GLY A 517 0.73 -14.62 -5.42
C GLY A 517 0.18 -15.76 -6.28
N GLY A 518 -0.52 -15.43 -7.38
CA GLY A 518 -1.25 -16.39 -8.20
C GLY A 518 -2.44 -16.97 -7.45
N VAL A 519 -3.08 -16.15 -6.62
CA VAL A 519 -4.23 -16.48 -5.77
C VAL A 519 -5.49 -15.91 -6.42
N PRO A 520 -6.50 -16.74 -6.74
CA PRO A 520 -7.79 -16.27 -7.24
C PRO A 520 -8.62 -15.64 -6.11
N VAL A 521 -9.60 -14.81 -6.48
CA VAL A 521 -10.31 -13.94 -5.53
C VAL A 521 -11.82 -14.15 -5.50
N ILE A 522 -12.41 -13.92 -4.33
CA ILE A 522 -13.83 -13.59 -4.20
C ILE A 522 -13.92 -12.11 -3.84
N SER A 523 -14.66 -11.35 -4.63
CA SER A 523 -14.72 -9.89 -4.58
C SER A 523 -16.01 -9.42 -3.93
N TRP A 524 -15.91 -8.56 -2.92
CA TRP A 524 -17.01 -7.82 -2.34
C TRP A 524 -16.71 -6.31 -2.40
N PRO A 525 -16.89 -5.68 -3.58
CA PRO A 525 -16.51 -4.30 -3.78
C PRO A 525 -17.41 -3.33 -3.00
N PHE A 526 -16.81 -2.38 -2.30
CA PHE A 526 -17.51 -1.43 -1.45
C PHE A 526 -17.66 -0.05 -2.12
N PHE A 527 -16.57 0.58 -2.57
CA PHE A 527 -16.61 1.95 -3.11
C PHE A 527 -15.42 2.31 -4.01
N ALA A 528 -15.44 3.54 -4.53
CA ALA A 528 -14.43 4.11 -5.41
C ALA A 528 -14.23 3.24 -6.65
N ASP A 529 -13.00 2.78 -6.90
CA ASP A 529 -12.59 1.98 -8.05
C ASP A 529 -12.87 0.46 -7.89
N GLN A 530 -13.30 0.01 -6.71
CA GLN A 530 -13.38 -1.41 -6.38
C GLN A 530 -14.34 -2.19 -7.27
N GLN A 531 -15.45 -1.58 -7.69
CA GLN A 531 -16.41 -2.19 -8.60
C GLN A 531 -15.80 -2.39 -10.00
N THR A 532 -15.01 -1.42 -10.46
CA THR A 532 -14.28 -1.53 -11.73
C THR A 532 -13.25 -2.66 -11.67
N ASN A 533 -12.48 -2.72 -10.58
CA ASN A 533 -11.51 -3.80 -10.36
C ASN A 533 -12.20 -5.17 -10.25
N CYS A 534 -13.32 -5.26 -9.53
CA CYS A 534 -14.14 -6.47 -9.41
C CYS A 534 -14.59 -6.99 -10.79
N ARG A 535 -15.19 -6.12 -11.61
CA ARG A 535 -15.64 -6.45 -12.97
C ARG A 535 -14.49 -7.03 -13.80
N TYR A 536 -13.32 -6.39 -13.78
CA TYR A 536 -12.16 -6.86 -14.55
C TYR A 536 -11.60 -8.18 -14.01
N GLN A 537 -11.47 -8.33 -12.69
CA GLN A 537 -11.04 -9.60 -12.07
C GLN A 537 -11.96 -10.76 -12.46
N CYS A 538 -13.27 -10.52 -12.48
CA CYS A 538 -14.24 -11.58 -12.75
C CYS A 538 -14.38 -11.92 -14.24
N LYS A 539 -14.20 -10.95 -15.14
CA LYS A 539 -14.70 -11.07 -16.52
C LYS A 539 -13.61 -10.94 -17.58
N GLU A 540 -12.60 -10.11 -17.33
CA GLU A 540 -11.52 -9.87 -18.29
C GLU A 540 -10.26 -10.65 -17.91
N TRP A 541 -9.86 -10.60 -16.64
CA TRP A 541 -8.68 -11.32 -16.14
C TRP A 541 -8.98 -12.78 -15.76
N GLY A 542 -10.25 -13.09 -15.47
CA GLY A 542 -10.73 -14.46 -15.22
C GLY A 542 -10.15 -15.10 -13.96
N VAL A 543 -9.94 -14.29 -12.91
CA VAL A 543 -9.31 -14.68 -11.64
C VAL A 543 -10.24 -14.56 -10.45
N GLY A 544 -11.50 -14.19 -10.63
CA GLY A 544 -12.39 -14.01 -9.50
C GLY A 544 -13.87 -14.23 -9.74
N MET A 545 -14.58 -14.26 -8.60
CA MET A 545 -16.03 -14.26 -8.49
C MET A 545 -16.49 -13.06 -7.67
N GLU A 546 -17.74 -12.65 -7.82
CA GLU A 546 -18.33 -11.50 -7.12
C GLU A 546 -19.36 -11.97 -6.09
N ILE A 547 -19.34 -11.37 -4.91
CA ILE A 547 -20.38 -11.49 -3.88
C ILE A 547 -21.39 -10.37 -4.10
N ASP A 548 -22.68 -10.72 -4.00
CA ASP A 548 -23.75 -9.72 -4.00
C ASP A 548 -23.59 -8.70 -2.85
N THR A 549 -24.20 -7.52 -3.01
CA THR A 549 -24.23 -6.50 -1.97
C THR A 549 -25.07 -6.96 -0.77
N ASP A 550 -26.15 -7.71 -1.00
CA ASP A 550 -26.90 -8.43 0.04
C ASP A 550 -26.15 -9.72 0.42
N VAL A 551 -25.15 -9.58 1.30
CA VAL A 551 -24.30 -10.70 1.72
C VAL A 551 -25.14 -11.73 2.48
N ARG A 552 -25.12 -12.98 2.01
CA ARG A 552 -25.75 -14.13 2.66
C ARG A 552 -24.71 -15.21 2.95
N ARG A 553 -24.73 -15.77 4.16
CA ARG A 553 -23.80 -16.83 4.59
C ARG A 553 -23.78 -18.04 3.66
N ASP A 554 -24.92 -18.40 3.10
CA ASP A 554 -25.04 -19.53 2.17
C ASP A 554 -24.31 -19.22 0.87
N ALA A 555 -24.52 -18.03 0.31
CA ALA A 555 -23.81 -17.57 -0.88
C ALA A 555 -22.30 -17.45 -0.64
N VAL A 556 -21.88 -16.96 0.54
CA VAL A 556 -20.47 -16.90 0.93
C VAL A 556 -19.86 -18.32 0.97
N ALA A 557 -20.52 -19.27 1.61
CA ALA A 557 -20.06 -20.65 1.71
C ALA A 557 -19.98 -21.33 0.33
N ASP A 558 -21.00 -21.15 -0.51
CA ASP A 558 -21.07 -21.73 -1.85
C ASP A 558 -19.94 -21.17 -2.75
N LEU A 559 -19.69 -19.86 -2.70
CA LEU A 559 -18.61 -19.22 -3.45
C LEU A 559 -17.23 -19.68 -2.97
N ILE A 560 -17.01 -19.81 -1.66
CA ILE A 560 -15.76 -20.34 -1.11
C ILE A 560 -15.54 -21.77 -1.62
N THR A 561 -16.56 -22.61 -1.53
CA THR A 561 -16.51 -24.00 -1.98
C THR A 561 -16.18 -24.08 -3.48
N GLU A 562 -16.86 -23.30 -4.32
CA GLU A 562 -16.61 -23.28 -5.76
C GLU A 562 -15.20 -22.78 -6.11
N LEU A 563 -14.68 -21.77 -5.40
CA LEU A 563 -13.34 -21.25 -5.69
C LEU A 563 -12.23 -22.21 -5.24
N MET A 564 -12.41 -22.85 -4.08
CA MET A 564 -11.40 -23.70 -3.47
C MET A 564 -11.38 -25.11 -4.07
N GLU A 565 -12.55 -25.65 -4.43
CA GLU A 565 -12.73 -27.07 -4.75
C GLU A 565 -13.38 -27.30 -6.12
N GLY A 566 -14.19 -26.35 -6.59
CA GLY A 566 -14.94 -26.42 -7.85
C GLY A 566 -14.09 -26.31 -9.11
N GLU A 567 -14.68 -26.64 -10.26
CA GLU A 567 -13.94 -26.60 -11.54
C GLU A 567 -13.69 -25.18 -12.03
N ASN A 568 -14.61 -24.23 -11.79
CA ASN A 568 -14.32 -22.84 -12.13
C ASN A 568 -13.17 -22.32 -11.26
N GLY A 569 -13.12 -22.71 -9.99
CA GLY A 569 -12.01 -22.41 -9.09
C GLY A 569 -10.65 -22.87 -9.62
N LYS A 570 -10.57 -24.10 -10.16
CA LYS A 570 -9.33 -24.61 -10.79
C LYS A 570 -8.93 -23.82 -12.03
N VAL A 571 -9.90 -23.42 -12.85
CA VAL A 571 -9.65 -22.57 -14.03
C VAL A 571 -9.11 -21.19 -13.60
N MET A 572 -9.74 -20.56 -12.60
CA MET A 572 -9.31 -19.26 -12.08
C MET A 572 -7.93 -19.33 -11.43
N LYS A 573 -7.63 -20.41 -10.69
CA LYS A 573 -6.30 -20.63 -10.10
C LYS A 573 -5.22 -20.75 -11.18
N LYS A 574 -5.50 -21.48 -12.27
CA LYS A 574 -4.58 -21.54 -13.42
C LYS A 574 -4.37 -20.15 -14.04
N LYS A 575 -5.44 -19.38 -14.24
CA LYS A 575 -5.36 -18.00 -14.75
C LYS A 575 -4.55 -17.10 -13.83
N ALA A 576 -4.74 -17.19 -12.52
CA ALA A 576 -3.97 -16.42 -11.55
C ALA A 576 -2.46 -16.76 -11.63
N GLN A 577 -2.10 -18.03 -11.83
CA GLN A 577 -0.70 -18.42 -12.05
C GLN A 577 -0.14 -17.87 -13.39
N GLU A 578 -0.91 -17.86 -14.47
CA GLU A 578 -0.51 -17.25 -15.75
C GLU A 578 -0.22 -15.74 -15.57
N TRP A 579 -1.05 -15.04 -14.80
CA TRP A 579 -0.85 -13.62 -14.49
C TRP A 579 0.36 -13.37 -13.59
N ARG A 580 0.58 -14.21 -12.57
CA ARG A 580 1.79 -14.20 -11.76
C ARG A 580 3.05 -14.27 -12.61
N GLU A 581 3.10 -15.19 -13.55
CA GLU A 581 4.27 -15.33 -14.43
C GLU A 581 4.49 -14.09 -15.30
N LYS A 582 3.43 -13.48 -15.84
CA LYS A 582 3.51 -12.22 -16.59
C LYS A 582 4.05 -11.09 -15.72
N ALA A 583 3.53 -10.95 -14.50
CA ALA A 583 3.95 -9.92 -13.56
C ALA A 583 5.44 -10.05 -13.19
N VAL A 584 5.92 -11.28 -12.96
CA VAL A 584 7.35 -11.58 -12.73
C VAL A 584 8.20 -11.29 -13.97
N ARG A 585 7.70 -11.59 -15.18
CA ARG A 585 8.43 -11.27 -16.43
C ARG A 585 8.54 -9.76 -16.65
N ALA A 586 7.49 -9.00 -16.34
CA ALA A 586 7.47 -7.55 -16.52
C ALA A 586 8.50 -6.83 -15.64
N THR A 587 8.76 -7.34 -14.43
CA THR A 587 9.66 -6.71 -13.45
C THR A 587 11.11 -7.20 -13.48
N LYS A 588 11.39 -8.32 -14.17
CA LYS A 588 12.78 -8.79 -14.40
C LYS A 588 13.58 -7.79 -15.24
N PRO A 589 14.92 -7.78 -15.14
CA PRO A 589 15.78 -6.98 -16.02
C PRO A 589 15.42 -7.13 -17.49
N GLY A 590 15.15 -6.02 -18.16
CA GLY A 590 14.70 -5.99 -19.55
C GLY A 590 13.21 -6.29 -19.78
N GLY A 591 12.42 -6.56 -18.74
CA GLY A 591 10.95 -6.61 -18.78
C GLY A 591 10.31 -5.22 -18.96
N SER A 592 9.01 -5.17 -19.28
CA SER A 592 8.31 -3.91 -19.57
C SER A 592 8.41 -2.91 -18.42
N SER A 593 8.02 -3.31 -17.21
CA SER A 593 8.05 -2.43 -16.04
C SER A 593 9.46 -1.97 -15.68
N HIS A 594 10.46 -2.85 -15.81
CA HIS A 594 11.87 -2.47 -15.61
C HIS A 594 12.32 -1.42 -16.63
N ARG A 595 12.02 -1.62 -17.92
CA ARG A 595 12.38 -0.65 -18.98
C ARG A 595 11.64 0.68 -18.79
N ASN A 596 10.37 0.64 -18.39
CA ASN A 596 9.58 1.84 -18.13
C ASN A 596 10.11 2.60 -16.91
N PHE A 597 10.58 1.90 -15.88
CA PHE A 597 11.26 2.53 -14.75
C PHE A 597 12.58 3.21 -15.17
N ASP A 598 13.42 2.53 -15.95
CA ASP A 598 14.66 3.12 -16.49
C ASP A 598 14.35 4.36 -17.36
N ALA A 599 13.34 4.25 -18.22
CA ALA A 599 12.90 5.35 -19.07
C ALA A 599 12.36 6.53 -18.25
N LEU A 600 11.56 6.30 -17.21
CA LEU A 600 11.08 7.35 -16.31
C LEU A 600 12.24 8.14 -15.69
N ILE A 601 13.27 7.43 -15.22
CA ILE A 601 14.47 8.06 -14.64
C ILE A 601 15.16 8.93 -15.70
N HIS A 602 15.43 8.37 -16.88
CA HIS A 602 16.19 9.06 -17.92
C HIS A 602 15.43 10.21 -18.59
N ASP A 603 14.14 10.03 -18.84
CA ASP A 603 13.33 10.95 -19.61
C ASP A 603 12.81 12.11 -18.75
N VAL A 604 12.60 11.89 -17.43
CA VAL A 604 11.85 12.84 -16.58
C VAL A 604 12.57 13.20 -15.28
N LEU A 605 13.05 12.23 -14.52
CA LEU A 605 13.56 12.49 -13.17
C LEU A 605 15.01 12.97 -13.13
N ALA A 606 15.82 12.55 -14.10
CA ALA A 606 17.21 12.94 -14.26
C ALA A 606 17.54 13.18 -15.74
N PRO A 607 16.87 14.15 -16.40
CA PRO A 607 17.11 14.42 -17.81
C PRO A 607 18.56 14.83 -18.01
N SER A 608 19.20 14.24 -19.03
CA SER A 608 20.55 14.63 -19.44
C SER A 608 20.53 16.13 -19.73
N ARG A 609 21.36 16.93 -19.05
CA ARG A 609 21.54 18.34 -19.43
C ARG A 609 22.10 18.35 -20.85
N SER A 610 21.24 18.56 -21.85
CA SER A 610 21.67 18.93 -23.19
C SER A 610 22.33 20.29 -23.07
N GLY A 611 23.66 20.27 -23.05
CA GLY A 611 24.50 21.46 -23.01
C GLY A 611 24.48 22.27 -24.30
#